data_AF-A0A8X6IJT4-F1
#
_entry.id   AF-A0A8X6IJT4-F1
#
_cell.length_a   1.000
_cell.length_b   1.000
_cell.length_c   1.000
_cell.angle_alpha   90.00
_cell.angle_beta   90.00
_cell.angle_gamma   90.00
#
_symmetry.space_group_name_H-M   'P 1'
#
loop_
_entity.id
_entity.type
_entity.pdbx_description
1 polymer ?
#
loop_
_entity_poly.entity_id
_entity_poly.type
_entity_poly.pdbx_seq_one_letter_code
_entity_poly.pdbx_strand_id
1 'polypeptide(L)'
;MDCTLFGKIQHLKSLFTKQPLHSYAPKVWCRKQTDHHLELTMENSVHAPAKFRVNGALSNVKEFSEDFNCELGSKMNPTSKMFTLK
;
A
#
# COMPACT_ATOMS: atom_id res chain seq x y z
N MET A 1 -0.39 -4.89 -1.59
CA MET A 1 0.79 -4.85 -2.46
C MET A 1 1.14 -6.25 -2.93
N ASP A 2 1.63 -6.40 -4.16
CA ASP A 2 2.38 -7.61 -4.49
C ASP A 2 3.58 -7.65 -3.54
N CYS A 3 3.75 -8.74 -2.81
CA CYS A 3 4.82 -8.86 -1.82
C CYS A 3 6.21 -8.74 -2.47
N THR A 4 6.30 -8.92 -3.79
CA THR A 4 7.53 -8.70 -4.58
C THR A 4 7.89 -7.22 -4.73
N LEU A 5 6.94 -6.29 -4.68
CA LEU A 5 7.23 -4.85 -4.80
C LEU A 5 7.96 -4.29 -3.57
N PHE A 6 7.80 -4.94 -2.40
CA PHE A 6 8.58 -4.60 -1.19
C PHE A 6 10.04 -5.04 -1.27
N GLY A 7 10.36 -6.07 -2.07
CA GLY A 7 11.72 -6.55 -2.22
C GLY A 7 12.66 -5.51 -2.84
N LYS A 8 12.15 -4.63 -3.73
CA LYS A 8 12.92 -3.50 -4.28
C LYS A 8 13.11 -2.34 -3.30
N ILE A 9 12.26 -2.26 -2.27
CA ILE A 9 12.27 -1.20 -1.26
C ILE A 9 13.20 -1.55 -0.08
N GLN A 10 13.38 -2.85 0.21
CA GLN A 10 14.20 -3.33 1.33
C GLN A 10 15.68 -2.90 1.27
N HIS A 11 16.20 -2.52 0.11
CA HIS A 11 17.60 -2.12 0.00
C HIS A 11 17.88 -0.71 0.53
N LEU A 12 16.84 0.09 0.80
CA LEU A 12 16.96 1.42 1.40
C LEU A 12 17.02 1.31 2.92
N LYS A 13 18.24 1.13 3.46
CA LYS A 13 18.56 1.20 4.90
C LYS A 13 18.00 2.49 5.58
N SER A 14 17.69 3.51 4.80
CA SER A 14 17.09 4.80 5.23
C SER A 14 15.66 4.67 5.79
N LEU A 15 14.88 3.68 5.38
CA LEU A 15 13.47 3.56 5.79
C LEU A 15 13.28 3.02 7.22
N PHE A 16 14.33 2.44 7.81
CA PHE A 16 14.26 1.87 9.16
C PHE A 16 14.31 2.94 10.25
N THR A 17 14.84 4.13 9.95
CA THR A 17 15.11 5.19 10.93
C THR A 17 14.00 6.22 11.04
N LYS A 18 13.10 6.34 10.04
CA LYS A 18 12.07 7.39 10.05
C LYS A 18 10.75 6.97 10.68
N GLN A 19 10.12 5.86 10.27
CA GLN A 19 8.87 5.39 10.91
C GLN A 19 8.67 3.88 10.72
N PRO A 20 8.71 3.06 11.80
CA PRO A 20 8.53 1.60 11.69
C PRO A 20 7.16 1.21 11.12
N LEU A 21 6.14 2.08 11.25
CA LEU A 21 4.77 1.84 10.80
C LEU A 21 4.65 1.70 9.27
N HIS A 22 5.31 2.56 8.49
CA HIS A 22 5.26 2.51 7.02
C HIS A 22 5.90 1.23 6.45
N SER A 23 6.87 0.66 7.15
CA SER A 23 7.53 -0.59 6.78
C SER A 23 6.76 -1.82 7.28
N TYR A 24 6.11 -1.73 8.43
CA TYR A 24 5.48 -2.88 9.09
C TYR A 24 4.03 -3.11 8.64
N ALA A 25 3.20 -2.06 8.60
CA ALA A 25 1.77 -2.20 8.26
C ALA A 25 1.54 -2.93 6.93
N PRO A 26 2.28 -2.64 5.84
CA PRO A 26 2.08 -3.33 4.56
C PRO A 26 2.43 -4.82 4.59
N LYS A 27 3.40 -5.22 5.43
CA LYS A 27 3.85 -6.62 5.58
C LYS A 27 2.78 -7.48 6.23
N VAL A 28 2.03 -6.93 7.19
CA VAL A 28 0.92 -7.64 7.86
C VAL A 28 -0.19 -8.05 6.88
N TRP A 29 -0.36 -7.27 5.81
CA TRP A 29 -1.37 -7.48 4.76
C TRP A 29 -0.83 -8.19 3.52
N CYS A 30 0.44 -8.63 3.53
CA CYS A 30 1.01 -9.44 2.46
C CYS A 30 0.38 -10.84 2.49
N ARG A 31 -0.50 -11.12 1.53
CA ARG A 31 -1.11 -12.44 1.32
C ARG A 31 -1.15 -12.75 -0.17
N LYS A 32 -0.87 -14.00 -0.52
CA LYS A 32 -1.11 -14.55 -1.85
C LYS A 32 -2.48 -15.24 -1.82
N GLN A 33 -3.37 -14.83 -2.72
CA GLN A 33 -4.69 -15.45 -2.89
C GLN A 33 -4.75 -16.05 -4.29
N THR A 34 -5.48 -17.16 -4.45
CA THR A 34 -5.80 -17.71 -5.77
C THR A 34 -6.89 -16.88 -6.44
N ASP A 35 -6.96 -16.90 -7.77
CA ASP A 35 -7.92 -16.09 -8.53
C ASP A 35 -9.37 -16.40 -8.13
N HIS A 36 -9.71 -17.68 -7.98
CA HIS A 36 -11.02 -18.12 -7.47
C HIS A 36 -11.34 -17.58 -6.07
N HIS A 37 -10.35 -17.57 -5.16
CA HIS A 37 -10.57 -17.01 -3.83
C HIS A 37 -10.69 -15.48 -3.88
N LEU A 38 -10.01 -14.81 -4.82
CA LEU A 38 -10.14 -13.38 -5.03
C LEU A 38 -11.54 -13.02 -5.55
N GLU A 39 -12.06 -13.77 -6.53
CA GLU A 39 -13.43 -13.62 -7.05
C GLU A 39 -14.46 -13.79 -5.93
N LEU A 40 -14.36 -14.88 -5.17
CA LEU A 40 -15.24 -15.11 -4.01
C LEU A 40 -15.14 -13.98 -2.97
N THR A 41 -13.94 -13.42 -2.76
CA THR A 41 -13.77 -12.28 -1.87
C THR A 41 -14.43 -11.03 -2.45
N MET A 42 -14.33 -10.80 -3.76
CA MET A 42 -14.96 -9.65 -4.42
C MET A 42 -16.48 -9.72 -4.37
N GLU A 43 -17.06 -10.92 -4.47
CA GLU A 43 -18.51 -11.12 -4.42
C GLU A 43 -19.07 -11.10 -3.00
N ASN A 44 -18.37 -11.72 -2.03
CA ASN A 44 -18.95 -11.99 -0.71
C ASN A 44 -18.38 -11.12 0.43
N SER A 45 -17.25 -10.44 0.22
CA SER A 45 -16.61 -9.64 1.27
C SER A 45 -17.12 -8.21 1.27
N VAL A 46 -17.54 -7.72 2.44
CA VAL A 46 -17.76 -6.28 2.69
C VAL A 46 -16.46 -5.48 2.76
N HIS A 47 -15.32 -6.16 2.82
CA HIS A 47 -14.00 -5.54 2.87
C HIS A 47 -13.29 -5.61 1.52
N ALA A 48 -12.64 -4.50 1.14
CA ALA A 48 -11.77 -4.46 -0.02
C ALA A 48 -10.62 -5.49 0.09
N PRO A 49 -10.17 -6.07 -1.04
CA PRO A 49 -9.04 -7.00 -1.03
C PRO A 49 -7.80 -6.38 -0.40
N ALA A 50 -7.01 -7.20 0.30
CA ALA A 50 -5.87 -6.75 1.11
C ALA A 50 -4.88 -5.85 0.32
N LYS A 51 -4.68 -6.13 -0.98
CA LYS A 51 -3.82 -5.31 -1.84
C LYS A 51 -4.29 -3.86 -1.93
N PHE A 52 -5.59 -3.63 -2.11
CA PHE A 52 -6.15 -2.28 -2.25
C PHE A 52 -6.24 -1.56 -0.92
N ARG A 53 -6.44 -2.28 0.19
CA ARG A 53 -6.44 -1.70 1.54
C ARG A 53 -5.13 -0.98 1.86
N VAL A 54 -4.01 -1.63 1.55
CA VAL A 54 -2.68 -1.06 1.81
C VAL A 54 -2.36 0.05 0.80
N ASN A 55 -2.55 -0.22 -0.49
CA ASN A 55 -2.16 0.74 -1.54
C ASN A 55 -2.99 2.02 -1.46
N GLY A 56 -4.30 1.91 -1.30
CA GLY A 56 -5.20 3.06 -1.24
C GLY A 56 -4.97 3.94 -0.01
N ALA A 57 -4.72 3.31 1.16
CA ALA A 57 -4.38 4.07 2.36
C ALA A 57 -3.05 4.82 2.19
N LEU A 58 -2.00 4.14 1.72
CA LEU A 58 -0.67 4.75 1.57
C LEU A 58 -0.60 5.80 0.46
N SER A 59 -1.37 5.64 -0.64
CA SER A 59 -1.39 6.63 -1.72
C SER A 59 -1.96 7.99 -1.30
N ASN A 60 -2.78 7.99 -0.24
CA ASN A 60 -3.36 9.20 0.34
C ASN A 60 -2.45 9.87 1.38
N VAL A 61 -1.39 9.20 1.86
CA VAL A 61 -0.42 9.77 2.81
C VAL A 61 0.63 10.55 2.03
N LYS A 62 0.82 11.84 2.37
CA LYS A 62 1.78 12.71 1.66
C LYS A 62 3.22 12.37 2.04
N GLU A 63 3.43 12.11 3.32
CA GLU A 63 4.70 11.71 3.92
C GLU A 63 5.24 10.44 3.27
N PHE A 64 4.35 9.49 2.92
CA PHE A 64 4.72 8.28 2.19
C PHE A 64 5.25 8.61 0.79
N SER A 65 4.59 9.49 0.04
CA SER A 65 5.09 9.87 -1.28
C SER A 65 6.41 10.63 -1.23
N GLU A 66 6.66 11.41 -0.17
CA GLU A 66 7.91 12.15 0.04
C GLU A 66 9.06 11.21 0.45
N ASP A 67 8.84 10.33 1.43
CA ASP A 67 9.86 9.40 1.92
C ASP A 67 10.31 8.41 0.83
N PHE A 68 9.43 8.09 -0.11
CA PHE A 68 9.68 7.17 -1.21
C PHE A 68 9.92 7.86 -2.56
N ASN A 69 10.01 9.21 -2.58
CA ASN A 69 10.17 10.01 -3.80
C ASN A 69 9.22 9.59 -4.95
N CYS A 70 7.95 9.34 -4.63
CA CYS A 70 6.94 8.95 -5.62
C CYS A 70 6.54 10.16 -6.47
N GLU A 71 6.76 10.06 -7.78
CA GLU A 71 6.36 11.10 -8.75
C GLU A 71 4.86 11.41 -8.69
N LEU A 72 4.50 12.68 -8.88
CA LEU A 72 3.11 13.13 -8.92
C LEU A 72 2.37 12.49 -10.10
N GLY A 73 1.20 11.90 -9.83
CA GLY A 73 0.42 11.13 -10.81
C GLY A 73 0.76 9.64 -10.85
N SER A 74 1.77 9.18 -10.10
CA SER A 74 2.05 7.75 -9.94
C SER A 74 0.96 7.04 -9.13
N LYS A 75 0.86 5.71 -9.24
CA LYS A 75 -0.14 4.90 -8.51
C LYS A 75 -0.11 5.11 -6.99
N MET A 76 1.05 5.46 -6.43
CA MET A 76 1.24 5.71 -4.99
C MET A 76 1.28 7.20 -4.64
N ASN A 77 1.14 8.10 -5.62
CA ASN A 77 1.01 9.54 -5.41
C ASN A 77 0.06 10.16 -6.46
N PRO A 78 -1.23 9.78 -6.46
CA PRO A 78 -2.20 10.32 -7.41
C PRO A 78 -2.40 11.83 -7.20
N THR A 79 -2.70 12.55 -8.28
CA THR A 79 -3.01 13.98 -8.26
C THR A 79 -4.29 14.30 -7.49
N SER A 80 -5.27 13.41 -7.56
CA SER A 80 -6.51 13.48 -6.77
C SER A 80 -6.41 12.54 -5.56
N LYS A 81 -6.07 13.10 -4.39
CA LYS A 81 -6.06 12.38 -3.12
C LYS A 81 -7.42 12.55 -2.44
N MET A 82 -8.03 11.44 -2.04
CA MET A 82 -9.28 11.48 -1.27
C MET A 82 -8.92 11.57 0.22
N PHE A 83 -8.89 12.80 0.74
CA PHE A 83 -8.82 13.01 2.18
C PHE A 83 -10.22 12.86 2.77
N THR A 84 -10.38 11.94 3.71
CA THR A 84 -11.58 11.94 4.56
C THR A 84 -11.48 13.18 5.44
N LEU A 85 -12.38 14.16 5.20
CA LEU A 85 -12.55 15.29 6.11
C LEU A 85 -12.91 14.70 7.48
N LYS A 86 -12.10 15.02 8.48
CA LYS A 86 -12.21 14.51 9.84
C LYS A 86 -13.27 15.28 10.61
#